data_AF-A0A7X7NZ68-F1
#
_entry.id   AF-A0A7X7NZ68-F1
#
_cell.length_a   1.000
_cell.length_b   1.000
_cell.length_c   1.000
_cell.angle_alpha   90.00
_cell.angle_beta   90.00
_cell.angle_gamma   90.00
#
_symmetry.space_group_name_H-M   'P 1'
#
loop_
_entity.id
_entity.type
_entity.pdbx_description
1 polymer ?
#
loop_
_entity_poly.entity_id
_entity_poly.type
_entity_poly.pdbx_seq_one_letter_code
_entity_poly.pdbx_strand_id
1 'polypeptide(L)' 'MYPEKIFYEPAALNYELGKFLKRKYKEKPWIAVENHNNIEQLRTNPNQEFG' A
#
# COMPACT_ATOMS: atom_id res chain seq x y z
N MET A 1 -8.88 -4.50 -11.32
CA MET A 1 -8.53 -3.12 -10.90
C MET A 1 -7.01 -3.05 -10.72
N TYR A 2 -6.34 -2.01 -11.25
CA TYR A 2 -4.90 -1.82 -11.10
C TYR A 2 -4.66 -0.72 -10.06
N PRO A 3 -3.79 -0.90 -9.06
CA PRO A 3 -3.62 0.07 -7.99
C PRO A 3 -3.00 1.38 -8.50
N GLU A 4 -3.53 2.52 -8.06
CA GLU A 4 -2.98 3.84 -8.37
C GLU A 4 -1.73 4.15 -7.54
N LYS A 5 -1.70 3.68 -6.29
CA LYS A 5 -0.60 3.84 -5.33
C LYS A 5 -0.54 2.63 -4.41
N ILE A 6 0.62 2.41 -3.79
CA ILE A 6 0.87 1.28 -2.89
C ILE A 6 1.32 1.80 -1.54
N PHE A 7 0.58 1.48 -0.49
CA PHE A 7 1.02 1.67 0.88
C PHE A 7 1.72 0.39 1.34
N TYR A 8 2.88 0.53 1.99
CA TYR A 8 3.66 -0.63 2.42
C TYR A 8 4.41 -0.33 3.71
N GLU A 9 4.54 -1.32 4.58
CA GLU A 9 5.53 -1.26 5.65
C GLU A 9 6.93 -1.55 5.08
N PRO A 10 7.98 -0.81 5.50
CA PRO A 10 9.35 -1.08 5.08
C PRO A 10 9.79 -2.53 5.33
N ALA A 11 9.34 -3.12 6.45
CA ALA A 11 9.64 -4.51 6.81
C ALA A 11 9.12 -5.53 5.78
N ALA A 12 8.08 -5.19 5.02
CA ALA A 12 7.53 -6.08 3.99
C ALA A 12 8.55 -6.36 2.87
N LEU A 13 9.48 -5.44 2.60
CA LEU A 13 10.53 -5.62 1.59
C LEU A 13 11.63 -6.61 1.99
N ASN A 14 11.65 -7.06 3.25
CA ASN A 14 12.55 -8.12 3.69
C ASN A 14 12.09 -9.51 3.21
N TYR A 15 10.82 -9.65 2.82
CA TYR A 15 10.24 -10.90 2.34
C TYR A 15 10.21 -10.97 0.82
N GLU A 16 10.31 -12.19 0.28
CA GLU A 16 10.33 -12.41 -1.18
C GLU A 16 9.09 -11.88 -1.89
N LEU A 17 7.91 -12.01 -1.27
CA LEU A 17 6.68 -11.45 -1.81
C LEU A 17 6.73 -9.92 -1.90
N GLY A 18 7.22 -9.23 -0.87
CA GLY A 18 7.34 -7.77 -0.87
C GLY A 18 8.30 -7.28 -1.95
N LYS A 19 9.44 -7.95 -2.12
CA LYS A 19 10.39 -7.66 -3.22
C LYS A 19 9.76 -7.89 -4.60
N PHE A 20 9.01 -8.99 -4.77
CA PHE A 20 8.30 -9.29 -6.01
C PHE A 20 7.27 -8.20 -6.34
N LEU A 21 6.45 -7.81 -5.36
CA LEU A 21 5.44 -6.75 -5.53
C LEU A 21 6.10 -5.41 -5.85
N LYS A 22 7.23 -5.09 -5.21
CA LYS A 22 8.01 -3.88 -5.49
C LYS A 22 8.49 -3.80 -6.93
N ARG A 23 8.94 -4.93 -7.49
CA ARG A 23 9.33 -5.01 -8.91
C ARG A 23 8.12 -4.95 -9.84
N LYS A 24 7.05 -5.68 -9.52
CA LYS A 24 5.82 -5.76 -10.32
C LYS A 24 5.15 -4.40 -10.51
N TYR A 25 5.16 -3.57 -9.46
CA TYR A 25 4.53 -2.26 -9.44
C TYR A 25 5.53 -1.13 -9.26
N LYS A 26 6.74 -1.28 -9.81
CA LYS A 26 7.84 -0.29 -9.68
C LYS A 26 7.47 1.11 -10.19
N GLU A 27 6.54 1.18 -11.13
CA GLU A 27 6.09 2.43 -11.78
C GLU A 27 5.02 3.17 -10.96
N LYS A 28 4.49 2.54 -9.91
CA LYS A 28 3.50 3.16 -9.03
C LYS A 28 4.19 3.90 -7.89
N PRO A 29 3.57 4.94 -7.31
CA PRO A 29 4.05 5.56 -6.09
C PRO A 29 3.90 4.59 -4.91
N TRP A 30 5.00 4.42 -4.16
CA TRP A 30 5.05 3.61 -2.95
C TRP A 30 5.18 4.52 -1.73
N ILE A 31 4.19 4.48 -0.86
CA ILE A 31 4.11 5.31 0.35
C ILE A 31 4.41 4.41 1.54
N ALA A 32 5.52 4.68 2.22
CA ALA A 32 5.88 3.93 3.43
C ALA A 32 4.89 4.28 4.55
N VAL A 33 4.40 3.25 5.24
CA VAL A 33 3.57 3.38 6.43
C VAL A 33 4.18 2.60 7.57
N GLU A 34 3.94 3.05 8.81
CA GLU A 34 4.42 2.33 9.99
C GLU A 34 3.61 1.07 10.27
N ASN A 35 2.31 1.09 9.95
CA ASN A 35 1.39 0.00 10.22
C ASN A 35 0.29 -0.09 9.15
N HIS A 36 0.14 -1.26 8.53
CA HIS A 36 -0.90 -1.50 7.51
C HIS A 36 -2.33 -1.32 8.04
N ASN A 37 -2.55 -1.49 9.35
CA ASN A 37 -3.86 -1.35 9.99
C ASN A 37 -4.21 0.10 10.35
N ASN A 38 -3.25 1.03 10.28
CA ASN A 38 -3.45 2.43 10.67
C ASN A 38 -2.88 3.40 9.64
N ILE A 39 -3.48 3.39 8.44
CA ILE A 39 -3.16 4.35 7.38
C ILE A 39 -4.08 5.57 7.55
N GLU A 40 -3.61 6.60 8.27
CA GLU A 40 -4.41 7.80 8.59
C GLU A 40 -5.03 8.46 7.35
N GLN A 41 -4.32 8.47 6.22
CA GLN A 41 -4.81 9.06 4.96
C GLN A 41 -6.02 8.34 4.36
N LEU A 42 -6.24 7.07 4.72
CA LEU A 42 -7.38 6.28 4.28
C LEU A 42 -8.52 6.28 5.31
N ARG A 43 -8.25 6.63 6.57
CA ARG A 43 -9.25 6.69 7.64
C ARG A 43 -10.25 7.83 7.49
N THR A 44 -9.87 8.89 6.78
CA THR A 44 -10.75 10.04 6.51
C THR A 44 -11.64 9.84 5.28
N ASN A 45 -11.49 8.74 4.55
CA ASN A 45 -12.34 8.47 3.40
C ASN A 45 -13.76 8.14 3.89
N PRO A 46 -14.79 8.82 3.38
CA PRO A 46 -16.16 8.48 3.73
C PRO A 46 -16.48 7.05 3.30
N ASN A 47 -17.17 6.29 4.16
CA ASN A 47 -17.61 4.90 3.92
C ASN A 47 -18.58 4.72 2.72
N GLN A 48 -18.81 5.76 1.92
CA GLN A 48 -19.77 5.75 0.81
C GLN A 48 -19.32 4.93 -0.42
N GLU A 49 -18.10 4.38 -0.42
CA GLU A 49 -17.60 3.52 -1.52
C GLU A 49 -17.80 2.01 -1.30
N PHE A 50 -18.43 1.60 -0.20
CA PHE A 50 -18.79 0.19 0.07
C PHE A 50 -20.27 -0.12 -0.25
N GLY A 51 -20.77 0.40 -1.38
CA GLY A 51 -22.10 0.12 -1.93
C GLY A 51 -22.09 -1.02 -2.94
#